data_AF-A0A662ELV8-F1
#
_entry.id   AF-A0A662ELV8-F1
#
_cell.length_a   1.000
_cell.length_b   1.000
_cell.length_c   1.000
_cell.angle_alpha   90.00
_cell.angle_beta   90.00
_cell.angle_gamma   90.00
#
_symmetry.space_group_name_H-M   'P 1'
#
loop_
_entity.id
_entity.type
_entity.pdbx_description
1 polymer ?
#
loop_
_entity_poly.entity_id
_entity_poly.type
_entity_poly.pdbx_seq_one_letter_code
_entity_poly.pdbx_strand_id
1 'polypeptide(L)'
;MGLAVKVYEAFKDDERKAKVLSEVIDELESRIAPLRDVATKGDLEVIKLALQKEIEEGRKEIEKVRKEIEEVRGEVEKVRLSLEKRIEEVKASVVK
;
A
#
# COMPACT_ATOMS: atom_id res chain seq x y z
N MET A 1 -3.30 -36.71 -9.03
CA MET A 1 -2.71 -37.78 -8.17
C MET A 1 -1.85 -37.09 -7.12
N GLY A 2 -2.19 -37.25 -5.84
CA GLY A 2 -1.42 -36.70 -4.71
C GLY A 2 -0.03 -37.31 -4.60
N LEU A 3 0.88 -36.65 -3.88
CA LEU A 3 2.24 -37.16 -3.69
C LEU A 3 2.24 -38.48 -2.94
N ALA A 4 1.31 -38.67 -2.00
CA ALA A 4 1.16 -39.93 -1.26
C ALA A 4 0.98 -41.14 -2.20
N VAL A 5 0.08 -41.01 -3.20
CA VAL A 5 -0.18 -42.07 -4.20
C VAL A 5 1.06 -42.35 -5.05
N LYS A 6 1.79 -41.31 -5.46
CA LYS A 6 3.03 -41.47 -6.25
C LYS A 6 4.13 -42.16 -5.45
N VAL A 7 4.24 -41.86 -4.15
CA VAL A 7 5.22 -42.48 -3.25
C VAL A 7 4.85 -43.94 -2.99
N TYR A 8 3.57 -44.25 -2.80
CA TYR A 8 3.12 -45.65 -2.67
C TYR A 8 3.48 -46.47 -3.91
N GLU A 9 3.17 -45.96 -5.11
CA GLU A 9 3.48 -46.64 -6.38
C GLU A 9 4.99 -46.83 -6.61
N ALA A 10 5.80 -45.86 -6.21
CA ALA A 10 7.26 -45.91 -6.38
C ALA A 10 7.95 -46.93 -5.46
N PHE A 11 7.38 -47.25 -4.31
CA PHE A 11 7.94 -48.19 -3.33
C PHE A 11 7.15 -49.49 -3.23
N LYS A 12 6.23 -49.77 -4.16
CA LYS A 12 5.32 -50.92 -4.13
C LYS A 12 6.01 -52.30 -4.00
N ASP A 13 7.29 -52.38 -4.34
CA ASP A 13 8.12 -53.58 -4.19
C ASP A 13 8.34 -53.96 -2.71
N ASP A 14 8.13 -53.03 -1.78
CA ASP A 14 8.13 -53.22 -0.33
C ASP A 14 6.89 -52.55 0.28
N GLU A 15 5.81 -53.32 0.42
CA GLU A 15 4.50 -52.84 0.85
C GLU A 15 4.54 -52.12 2.20
N ARG A 16 5.34 -52.60 3.15
CA ARG A 16 5.48 -51.96 4.46
C ARG A 16 6.11 -50.58 4.32
N LYS A 17 7.17 -50.47 3.52
CA LYS A 17 7.86 -49.19 3.25
C LYS A 17 6.96 -48.24 2.46
N ALA A 18 6.26 -48.73 1.43
CA ALA A 18 5.34 -47.94 0.62
C ALA A 18 4.24 -47.31 1.47
N LYS A 19 3.64 -48.12 2.36
CA LYS A 19 2.56 -47.67 3.23
C LYS A 19 3.03 -46.59 4.22
N VAL A 20 4.14 -46.83 4.93
CA VAL A 20 4.67 -45.86 5.91
C VAL A 20 5.05 -44.54 5.23
N LEU A 21 5.73 -44.59 4.08
CA LEU A 21 6.11 -43.35 3.37
C LEU A 21 4.89 -42.63 2.79
N SER A 22 3.91 -43.35 2.25
CA SER A 22 2.67 -42.77 1.75
C SER A 22 1.87 -42.09 2.85
N GLU A 23 1.75 -42.71 4.02
CA GLU A 23 1.02 -42.14 5.17
C GLU A 23 1.69 -40.84 5.67
N VAL A 24 3.02 -40.82 5.76
CA VAL A 24 3.77 -39.60 6.15
C VAL A 24 3.56 -38.49 5.14
N ILE A 25 3.55 -38.80 3.83
CA ILE A 25 3.36 -37.80 2.78
C ILE A 25 1.93 -37.28 2.77
N ASP A 26 0.92 -38.15 2.96
CA ASP A 26 -0.49 -37.74 3.05
C ASP A 26 -0.72 -36.80 4.25
N GLU A 27 -0.12 -37.11 5.40
CA GLU A 27 -0.18 -36.25 6.58
C GLU A 27 0.52 -34.90 6.34
N LEU A 28 1.68 -34.88 5.66
CA LEU A 28 2.35 -33.63 5.27
C LEU A 28 1.52 -32.80 4.28
N GLU A 29 0.94 -33.44 3.26
CA GLU A 29 0.06 -32.78 2.28
C GLU A 29 -1.14 -32.15 2.98
N SER A 30 -1.76 -32.85 3.95
CA SER A 30 -2.90 -32.33 4.73
C SER A 30 -2.55 -31.09 5.55
N ARG A 31 -1.33 -31.01 6.10
CA ARG A 31 -0.85 -29.89 6.93
C ARG A 31 -0.39 -28.69 6.09
N ILE A 32 0.10 -28.94 4.87
CA ILE A 32 0.59 -27.90 3.96
C ILE A 32 -0.54 -27.33 3.11
N ALA A 33 -1.60 -28.09 2.82
CA ALA A 33 -2.73 -27.63 2.01
C ALA A 33 -3.32 -26.28 2.48
N PRO A 34 -3.54 -26.03 3.78
CA PRO A 34 -4.02 -24.73 4.27
C PRO A 34 -3.00 -23.59 4.13
N LEU A 35 -1.70 -23.89 4.04
CA LEU A 35 -0.66 -22.86 3.89
C LEU A 35 -0.63 -22.24 2.49
N ARG A 36 -1.28 -22.87 1.51
CA ARG A 36 -1.37 -22.34 0.14
C ARG A 36 -2.17 -21.04 0.06
N ASP A 37 -3.12 -20.84 0.97
CA ASP A 37 -3.99 -19.66 1.00
C ASP A 37 -3.47 -18.58 1.96
N VAL A 38 -2.24 -18.72 2.46
CA VAL A 38 -1.63 -17.77 3.39
C VAL A 38 -0.68 -16.86 2.63
N ALA A 39 -0.83 -15.54 2.85
CA ALA A 39 0.10 -14.56 2.32
C ALA A 39 1.54 -14.86 2.78
N THR A 40 2.46 -14.88 1.83
CA THR A 40 3.88 -15.12 2.10
C THR A 40 4.57 -13.84 2.57
N LYS A 41 5.76 -13.98 3.13
CA LYS A 41 6.63 -12.83 3.41
C LYS A 41 6.94 -12.00 2.16
N GLY A 42 7.01 -12.65 1.00
CA GLY A 42 7.23 -11.98 -0.29
C GLY A 42 6.04 -11.09 -0.66
N ASP A 43 4.82 -11.61 -0.53
CA ASP A 43 3.58 -10.87 -0.79
C ASP A 43 3.49 -9.63 0.12
N LEU A 44 3.82 -9.80 1.41
CA LEU A 44 3.86 -8.70 2.36
C LEU A 44 4.93 -7.65 2.03
N GLU A 45 6.11 -8.04 1.55
CA GLU A 45 7.15 -7.09 1.16
C GLU A 45 6.74 -6.30 -0.09
N VAL A 46 6.09 -6.94 -1.07
CA VAL A 46 5.53 -6.25 -2.25
C VAL A 46 4.49 -5.21 -1.81
N ILE A 47 3.55 -5.60 -0.94
CA ILE A 47 2.53 -4.69 -0.42
C ILE A 47 3.16 -3.54 0.36
N LYS A 48 4.14 -3.82 1.21
CA LYS A 48 4.86 -2.81 1.98
C LYS A 48 5.55 -1.79 1.08
N LEU A 49 6.22 -2.24 0.01
CA LEU A 49 6.86 -1.34 -0.96
C LEU A 49 5.83 -0.49 -1.71
N ALA A 50 4.69 -1.07 -2.10
CA ALA A 50 3.60 -0.33 -2.73
C ALA A 50 3.04 0.76 -1.80
N LEU A 51 2.75 0.41 -0.53
CA LEU A 51 2.29 1.36 0.47
C LEU A 51 3.31 2.47 0.75
N GLN A 52 4.61 2.13 0.81
CA GLN A 52 5.66 3.14 0.98
C GLN A 52 5.67 4.15 -0.17
N LYS A 53 5.45 3.66 -1.40
CA LYS A 53 5.35 4.53 -2.59
C LYS A 53 4.11 5.43 -2.53
N GLU A 54 2.95 4.89 -2.20
CA GLU A 54 1.70 5.66 -2.07
C GLU A 54 1.81 6.74 -0.97
N ILE A 55 2.45 6.41 0.17
CA ILE A 55 2.70 7.37 1.24
C ILE A 55 3.61 8.51 0.76
N GLU A 56 4.65 8.20 -0.02
CA GLU A 56 5.57 9.20 -0.55
C GLU A 56 4.88 10.10 -1.60
N GLU A 57 4.04 9.53 -2.45
CA GLU A 57 3.20 10.27 -3.39
C GLU A 57 2.24 11.22 -2.66
N GLY A 58 1.53 10.72 -1.65
CA GLY A 58 0.64 11.55 -0.83
C GLY A 58 1.37 12.67 -0.08
N ARG A 59 2.61 12.44 0.38
CA ARG A 59 3.45 13.50 0.98
C ARG A 59 3.77 14.62 -0.01
N LYS A 60 4.11 14.27 -1.25
CA LYS A 60 4.39 15.25 -2.32
C LYS A 60 3.16 16.07 -2.67
N GLU A 61 2.00 15.42 -2.75
CA GLU A 61 0.73 16.11 -2.97
C GLU A 61 0.41 17.11 -1.86
N ILE A 62 0.59 16.70 -0.59
CA ILE A 62 0.42 17.58 0.57
C ILE A 62 1.37 18.79 0.49
N GLU A 63 2.64 18.58 0.12
CA GLU A 63 3.61 19.67 -0.03
C GLU A 63 3.18 20.65 -1.12
N LYS A 64 2.70 20.13 -2.26
CA LYS A 64 2.20 20.96 -3.37
C LYS A 64 1.01 21.80 -2.93
N VAL A 65 0.02 21.19 -2.28
CA VAL A 65 -1.16 21.91 -1.77
C VAL A 65 -0.77 22.96 -0.73
N ARG A 66 0.23 22.69 0.13
CA ARG A 66 0.73 23.70 1.08
C ARG A 66 1.31 24.92 0.38
N LYS A 67 2.08 24.73 -0.69
CA LYS A 67 2.63 25.84 -1.50
C LYS A 67 1.53 26.64 -2.17
N GLU A 68 0.56 25.97 -2.79
CA GLU A 68 -0.60 26.63 -3.41
C GLU A 68 -1.39 27.46 -2.38
N ILE A 69 -1.59 26.94 -1.16
CA ILE A 69 -2.23 27.69 -0.07
C ILE A 69 -1.42 28.93 0.33
N GLU A 70 -0.09 28.83 0.40
CA GLU A 70 0.77 29.97 0.75
C GLU A 70 0.72 31.06 -0.33
N GLU A 71 0.76 30.67 -1.61
CA GLU A 71 0.60 31.59 -2.74
C GLU A 71 -0.73 32.32 -2.69
N VAL A 72 -1.85 31.59 -2.53
CA VAL A 72 -3.19 32.17 -2.42
C VAL A 72 -3.28 33.11 -1.22
N ARG A 73 -2.69 32.76 -0.07
CA ARG A 73 -2.65 33.66 1.10
C ARG A 73 -1.90 34.95 0.79
N GLY A 74 -0.79 34.88 0.07
CA GLY A 74 -0.03 36.04 -0.37
C GLY A 74 -0.82 36.93 -1.34
N GLU A 75 -1.55 36.33 -2.28
CA GLU A 75 -2.42 37.07 -3.20
C GLU A 75 -3.57 37.77 -2.47
N VAL A 76 -4.22 37.08 -1.53
CA VAL A 76 -5.29 37.65 -0.69
C VAL A 76 -4.79 38.85 0.10
N GLU A 77 -3.61 38.77 0.71
CA GLU A 77 -3.03 39.89 1.47
C GLU A 77 -2.71 41.09 0.55
N LYS A 78 -2.16 40.86 -0.65
CA LYS A 78 -1.92 41.93 -1.63
C LYS A 78 -3.21 42.62 -2.06
N VAL A 79 -4.27 41.85 -2.34
CA VAL A 79 -5.58 42.38 -2.70
C VAL A 79 -6.15 43.20 -1.55
N ARG A 80 -6.05 42.70 -0.32
CA ARG A 80 -6.51 43.40 0.89
C ARG A 80 -5.81 44.75 1.05
N LEU A 81 -4.47 44.79 0.99
CA LEU A 81 -3.70 46.03 1.11
C LEU A 81 -4.03 47.03 -0.02
N SER A 82 -4.22 46.53 -1.25
CA SER A 82 -4.63 47.36 -2.38
C SER A 82 -6.02 47.97 -2.18
N LEU A 83 -6.97 47.20 -1.64
CA LEU A 83 -8.31 47.69 -1.32
C LEU A 83 -8.29 48.70 -0.18
N GLU A 84 -7.52 48.46 0.89
CA GLU A 84 -7.36 49.41 2.01
C GLU A 84 -6.84 50.76 1.50
N LYS A 85 -5.81 50.76 0.64
CA LYS A 85 -5.28 51.97 0.02
C LYS A 85 -6.32 52.69 -0.85
N ARG A 86 -7.04 51.95 -1.71
CA ARG A 86 -8.09 52.55 -2.57
C ARG A 86 -9.23 53.15 -1.74
N ILE A 87 -9.60 52.52 -0.63
CA ILE A 87 -10.61 53.05 0.30
C ILE A 87 -10.12 54.36 0.91
N GLU A 88 -8.85 54.43 1.33
CA GLU A 88 -8.26 55.65 1.87
C GLU A 88 -8.22 56.80 0.85
N GLU A 89 -7.81 56.50 -0.39
CA GLU A 89 -7.82 57.46 -1.50
C GLU A 89 -9.23 58.01 -1.79
N VAL A 90 -10.25 57.14 -1.80
CA VAL A 90 -11.65 57.54 -2.00
C VAL A 90 -12.15 58.36 -0.81
N LYS A 91 -11.83 57.99 0.43
CA LYS A 91 -12.20 58.80 1.61
C LYS A 91 -11.59 60.19 1.53
N ALA A 92 -10.32 60.30 1.14
CA ALA A 92 -9.65 61.59 0.99
C ALA A 92 -10.24 62.45 -0.14
N SER A 93 -10.75 61.84 -1.21
CA SER A 93 -11.37 62.59 -2.32
C SER A 93 -12.78 63.09 -2.03
N VAL A 94 -13.53 62.42 -1.15
CA VAL A 94 -14.91 62.80 -0.78
C VAL A 94 -14.96 63.83 0.35
N VAL A 95 -13.88 63.99 1.12
CA VAL A 95 -13.78 64.98 2.22
C VAL A 95 -13.26 66.35 1.76
N LYS A 96 -12.80 66.47 0.50
CA LYS A 96 -12.46 67.74 -0.15
C LYS A 96 -13.66 68.36 -0.85
#